data_AF-A0A2X2BJF6-F1
#
_entry.id   AF-A0A2X2BJF6-F1
#
_cell.length_a   1.000
_cell.length_b   1.000
_cell.length_c   1.000
_cell.angle_alpha   90.00
_cell.angle_beta   90.00
_cell.angle_gamma   90.00
#
_symmetry.space_group_name_H-M   'P 1'
#
loop_
_entity.id
_entity.type
_entity.pdbx_description
1 polymer ?
#
loop_
_entity_poly.entity_id
_entity_poly.type
_entity_poly.pdbx_seq_one_letter_code
_entity_poly.pdbx_strand_id
1 'polypeptide(L)'
;MISLWFLRELLRKKKLGAQLDAGIENEINRLLAGEEGKQIKAGINIALQAKAFAKLLCLDASVLRDLYRSYIILDIEPIYFFKMWIEKYDIKKCSIILNFLTQSLICDMKSLMPSCSQSSEFGYLLEKVNKLRLLYSFIEMNIENLVKEDLKSFIKEDDFLSTNY
;
A
#
# COMPACT_ATOMS: atom_id res chain seq x y z
N MET A 1 -9.40 -11.55 15.30
CA MET A 1 -8.27 -10.66 14.96
C MET A 1 -7.16 -11.01 15.91
N ILE A 2 -6.00 -11.45 15.45
CA ILE A 2 -4.84 -11.72 16.31
C ILE A 2 -3.72 -10.80 15.80
N SER A 3 -3.56 -9.64 16.44
CA SER A 3 -2.33 -8.85 16.28
C SER A 3 -1.17 -9.62 16.95
N LEU A 4 0.08 -9.39 16.57
CA LEU A 4 1.22 -10.02 17.25
C LEU A 4 1.19 -9.75 18.77
N TRP A 5 0.74 -8.56 19.16
CA TRP A 5 0.48 -8.23 20.56
C TRP A 5 -0.60 -9.11 21.18
N PHE A 6 -1.69 -9.39 20.46
CA PHE A 6 -2.70 -10.35 20.93
C PHE A 6 -2.15 -11.77 21.03
N LEU A 7 -1.25 -12.20 20.14
CA LEU A 7 -0.57 -13.49 20.25
C LEU A 7 0.31 -13.55 21.51
N ARG A 8 1.11 -12.50 21.75
CA ARG A 8 1.92 -12.35 22.96
C ARG A 8 1.08 -12.29 24.24
N GLU A 9 -0.04 -11.56 24.22
CA GLU A 9 -0.98 -11.52 25.34
C GLU A 9 -1.69 -12.84 25.57
N LEU A 10 -2.00 -13.60 24.52
CA LEU A 10 -2.54 -14.95 24.65
C LEU A 10 -1.52 -15.93 25.26
N LEU A 11 -0.25 -15.83 24.87
CA LEU A 11 0.84 -16.60 25.44
C LEU A 11 1.00 -16.28 26.94
N ARG A 12 1.07 -14.99 27.29
CA ARG A 12 1.17 -14.51 28.68
C ARG A 12 -0.01 -14.96 29.55
N LYS A 13 -1.22 -15.04 28.98
CA LYS A 13 -2.43 -15.51 29.67
C LYS A 13 -2.47 -17.02 29.92
N LYS A 14 -1.74 -17.84 29.15
CA LYS A 14 -1.79 -19.30 29.26
C LYS A 14 -0.99 -19.89 30.44
N LYS A 15 -0.31 -19.06 31.26
CA LYS A 15 0.52 -19.47 32.43
C LYS A 15 1.37 -20.72 32.13
N LEU A 16 2.20 -20.64 31.09
CA LEU A 16 2.99 -21.78 30.59
C LEU A 16 4.29 -22.02 31.38
N GLY A 17 4.60 -21.16 32.35
CA GLY A 17 5.82 -21.20 33.15
C GLY A 17 6.92 -20.34 32.52
N ALA A 18 7.65 -19.59 33.36
CA ALA A 18 8.54 -18.51 32.93
C ALA A 18 9.62 -18.94 31.91
N GLN A 19 10.13 -20.17 32.01
CA GLN A 19 11.13 -20.70 31.09
C GLN A 19 10.55 -20.98 29.70
N LEU A 20 9.32 -21.51 29.63
CA LEU A 20 8.63 -21.78 28.37
C LEU A 20 8.20 -20.48 27.70
N ASP A 21 7.73 -19.51 28.48
CA ASP A 21 7.40 -18.16 27.98
C ASP A 21 8.63 -17.48 27.38
N ALA A 22 9.78 -17.54 28.04
CA ALA A 22 11.05 -17.00 27.53
C ALA A 22 11.51 -17.70 26.24
N GLY A 23 11.36 -19.02 26.16
CA GLY A 23 11.69 -19.79 24.96
C GLY A 23 10.84 -19.39 23.75
N ILE A 24 9.54 -19.21 23.95
CA ILE A 24 8.61 -18.79 22.89
C ILE A 24 8.90 -17.34 22.45
N GLU A 25 9.18 -16.43 23.39
CA GLU A 25 9.53 -15.05 23.03
C GLU A 25 10.83 -14.97 22.23
N ASN A 26 11.84 -15.78 22.59
CA ASN A 26 13.09 -15.86 21.81
C ASN A 26 12.84 -16.36 20.39
N GLU A 27 11.98 -17.36 20.22
CA GLU A 27 11.61 -17.88 18.92
C GLU A 27 10.84 -16.84 18.08
N ILE A 28 9.91 -16.12 18.69
CA ILE A 28 9.21 -15.01 18.04
C ILE A 28 10.21 -13.93 17.59
N ASN A 29 11.13 -13.53 18.46
CA ASN A 29 12.13 -12.53 18.11
C ASN A 29 13.05 -13.01 16.98
N ARG A 30 13.39 -14.31 16.95
CA ARG A 30 14.15 -14.93 15.85
C ARG A 30 13.40 -14.85 14.52
N LEU A 31 12.11 -15.20 14.51
CA LEU A 31 11.26 -15.13 13.30
C LEU A 31 11.05 -13.69 12.79
N LEU A 32 11.11 -12.70 13.69
CA LEU A 32 10.87 -11.29 13.36
C LEU A 32 12.16 -10.50 13.06
N ALA A 33 13.31 -11.17 13.02
CA ALA A 33 14.59 -10.60 12.66
C ALA A 33 14.81 -10.59 11.13
N GLY A 34 15.67 -9.69 10.67
CA GLY A 34 16.06 -9.59 9.26
C GLY A 34 14.93 -9.18 8.31
N GLU A 35 15.17 -9.41 7.01
CA GLU A 35 14.24 -9.04 5.93
C GLU A 35 12.92 -9.81 5.99
N GLU A 36 12.95 -11.13 6.23
CA GLU A 36 11.72 -11.93 6.40
C GLU A 36 10.87 -11.39 7.56
N GLY A 37 11.52 -11.08 8.68
CA GLY A 37 10.88 -10.46 9.84
C GLY A 37 10.24 -9.10 9.51
N LYS A 38 10.90 -8.28 8.71
CA LYS A 38 10.34 -7.01 8.19
C LYS A 38 9.04 -7.25 7.42
N GLN A 39 8.98 -8.25 6.53
CA GLN A 39 7.77 -8.57 5.77
C GLN A 39 6.61 -9.09 6.64
N ILE A 40 6.95 -9.87 7.66
CA ILE A 40 5.98 -10.40 8.62
C ILE A 40 5.38 -9.24 9.43
N LYS A 41 6.23 -8.39 10.03
CA LYS A 41 5.80 -7.20 10.77
C LYS A 41 4.91 -6.30 9.90
N ALA A 42 5.38 -5.97 8.70
CA ALA A 42 4.64 -5.16 7.73
C ALA A 42 3.22 -5.70 7.49
N GLY A 43 3.11 -6.98 7.13
CA GLY A 43 1.83 -7.61 6.84
C GLY A 43 0.89 -7.66 8.04
N ILE A 44 1.43 -7.85 9.25
CA ILE A 44 0.66 -7.83 10.51
C ILE A 44 0.16 -6.41 10.81
N ASN A 45 1.06 -5.43 10.77
CA ASN A 45 0.79 -4.05 11.17
C ASN A 45 -0.30 -3.40 10.31
N ILE A 46 -0.35 -3.73 9.03
CA ILE A 46 -1.28 -3.12 8.07
C ILE A 46 -2.50 -3.99 7.78
N ALA A 47 -2.68 -5.12 8.48
CA ALA A 47 -3.75 -6.09 8.18
C ALA A 47 -5.16 -5.48 8.20
N LEU A 48 -5.42 -4.53 9.11
CA LEU A 48 -6.70 -3.82 9.17
C LEU A 48 -6.88 -2.82 8.03
N GLN A 49 -5.82 -2.11 7.66
CA GLN A 49 -5.87 -1.20 6.52
C GLN A 49 -6.07 -1.95 5.23
N ALA A 50 -5.38 -3.09 5.05
CA ALA A 50 -5.65 -3.98 3.93
C ALA A 50 -7.11 -4.43 3.91
N LYS A 51 -7.71 -4.82 5.04
CA LYS A 51 -9.13 -5.21 5.08
C LYS A 51 -10.09 -4.05 4.76
N ALA A 52 -9.78 -2.84 5.20
CA ALA A 52 -10.61 -1.67 4.93
C ALA A 52 -10.58 -1.30 3.43
N PHE A 53 -9.38 -1.22 2.85
CA PHE A 53 -9.19 -0.87 1.45
C PHE A 53 -9.54 -1.99 0.47
N ALA A 54 -9.45 -3.26 0.88
CA ALA A 54 -9.85 -4.42 0.07
C ALA A 54 -11.28 -4.27 -0.47
N LYS A 55 -12.18 -3.77 0.38
CA LYS A 55 -13.58 -3.52 0.00
C LYS A 55 -13.71 -2.40 -1.06
N LEU A 56 -12.89 -1.35 -0.95
CA LEU A 56 -12.92 -0.22 -1.89
C LEU A 56 -12.36 -0.60 -3.26
N LEU A 57 -11.40 -1.54 -3.29
CA LEU A 57 -10.72 -1.97 -4.50
C LEU A 57 -11.36 -3.24 -5.14
N CYS A 58 -12.31 -3.87 -4.45
CA CYS A 58 -12.83 -5.20 -4.79
C CYS A 58 -11.71 -6.25 -4.94
N LEU A 59 -10.76 -6.24 -4.00
CA LEU A 59 -9.62 -7.16 -3.95
C LEU A 59 -9.59 -7.91 -2.61
N ASP A 60 -8.82 -8.99 -2.56
CA ASP A 60 -8.54 -9.66 -1.29
C ASP A 60 -7.55 -8.85 -0.43
N ALA A 61 -7.74 -8.90 0.88
CA ALA A 61 -6.82 -8.26 1.82
C ALA A 61 -5.40 -8.86 1.77
N SER A 62 -5.24 -10.11 1.33
CA SER A 62 -3.92 -10.72 1.07
C SER A 62 -3.18 -9.98 -0.03
N VAL A 63 -3.85 -9.69 -1.15
CA VAL A 63 -3.27 -8.97 -2.30
C VAL A 63 -2.75 -7.60 -1.86
N LEU A 64 -3.48 -6.88 -1.01
CA LEU A 64 -3.04 -5.58 -0.50
C LEU A 64 -1.86 -5.70 0.48
N ARG A 65 -1.79 -6.76 1.28
CA ARG A 65 -0.61 -7.02 2.11
C ARG A 65 0.62 -7.32 1.26
N ASP A 66 0.46 -8.05 0.18
CA ASP A 66 1.57 -8.37 -0.72
C ASP A 66 2.01 -7.13 -1.50
N LEU A 67 1.07 -6.29 -1.95
CA LEU A 67 1.37 -4.99 -2.56
C LEU A 67 2.20 -4.11 -1.62
N TYR A 68 1.81 -4.00 -0.35
CA TYR A 68 2.55 -3.23 0.64
C TYR A 68 3.94 -3.81 0.92
N ARG A 69 4.07 -5.15 1.04
CA ARG A 69 5.37 -5.82 1.19
C ARG A 69 6.29 -5.54 0.01
N SER A 70 5.81 -5.74 -1.22
CA SER A 70 6.58 -5.43 -2.42
C SER A 70 7.03 -3.97 -2.43
N TYR A 71 6.17 -3.04 -1.99
CA TYR A 71 6.51 -1.63 -1.92
C TYR A 71 7.68 -1.30 -0.98
N ILE A 72 7.74 -1.93 0.21
CA ILE A 72 8.79 -1.66 1.20
C ILE A 72 10.09 -2.46 0.99
N ILE A 73 10.03 -3.53 0.17
CA ILE A 73 11.18 -4.39 -0.13
C ILE A 73 11.86 -3.98 -1.43
N LEU A 74 11.08 -3.70 -2.48
CA LEU A 74 11.64 -3.40 -3.79
C LEU A 74 12.22 -1.99 -3.81
N ASP A 75 13.52 -1.94 -4.09
CA ASP A 75 14.25 -0.70 -4.33
C ASP A 75 14.28 -0.40 -5.84
N ILE A 76 13.12 0.02 -6.34
CA ILE A 76 12.91 0.40 -7.74
C ILE A 76 12.31 1.80 -7.82
N GLU A 77 12.54 2.47 -8.95
CA GLU A 77 11.99 3.81 -9.19
C GLU A 77 10.45 3.81 -9.15
N PRO A 78 9.82 4.89 -8.64
CA PRO A 78 8.37 5.09 -8.61
C PRO A 78 7.64 4.70 -9.90
N ILE A 79 8.19 5.07 -11.06
CA ILE A 79 7.57 4.80 -12.36
C ILE A 79 7.34 3.31 -12.62
N TYR A 80 8.19 2.42 -12.11
CA TYR A 80 8.05 0.98 -12.31
C TYR A 80 6.92 0.39 -11.47
N PHE A 81 6.75 0.84 -10.22
CA PHE A 81 5.57 0.49 -9.43
C PHE A 81 4.29 0.94 -10.12
N PHE A 82 4.28 2.18 -10.62
CA PHE A 82 3.12 2.72 -11.31
C PHE A 82 2.78 1.90 -12.55
N LYS A 83 3.78 1.57 -13.39
CA LYS A 83 3.63 0.70 -14.55
C LYS A 83 3.01 -0.65 -14.18
N MET A 84 3.53 -1.33 -13.15
CA MET A 84 2.99 -2.61 -12.69
C MET A 84 1.53 -2.52 -12.23
N TRP A 85 1.10 -1.37 -11.69
CA TRP A 85 -0.27 -1.18 -11.23
C TRP A 85 -1.22 -0.86 -12.37
N ILE A 86 -0.85 0.01 -13.32
CA ILE A 86 -1.73 0.34 -14.46
C ILE A 86 -1.91 -0.84 -15.42
N GLU A 87 -0.96 -1.79 -15.45
CA GLU A 87 -1.12 -3.06 -16.18
C GLU A 87 -2.18 -3.98 -15.57
N LYS A 88 -2.54 -3.79 -14.28
CA LYS A 88 -3.45 -4.66 -13.53
C LYS A 88 -4.74 -3.99 -13.09
N TYR A 89 -4.72 -2.67 -12.93
CA TYR A 89 -5.78 -1.88 -12.32
C TYR A 89 -6.05 -0.65 -13.17
N ASP A 90 -7.31 -0.22 -13.19
CA ASP A 90 -7.66 1.06 -13.78
C ASP A 90 -7.04 2.23 -12.99
N ILE A 91 -6.95 3.39 -13.65
CA ILE A 91 -6.32 4.59 -13.09
C ILE A 91 -6.98 5.04 -11.78
N LYS A 92 -8.30 4.90 -11.64
CA LYS A 92 -9.02 5.30 -10.42
C LYS A 92 -8.63 4.42 -9.23
N LYS A 93 -8.46 3.11 -9.46
CA LYS A 93 -7.94 2.18 -8.46
C LYS A 93 -6.50 2.50 -8.07
N CYS A 94 -5.65 2.96 -8.99
CA CYS A 94 -4.30 3.41 -8.66
C CYS A 94 -4.30 4.54 -7.62
N SER A 95 -5.22 5.50 -7.70
CA SER A 95 -5.39 6.55 -6.68
C SER A 95 -5.69 5.98 -5.29
N ILE A 96 -6.59 4.99 -5.24
CA ILE A 96 -6.97 4.32 -3.98
C ILE A 96 -5.78 3.50 -3.44
N ILE A 97 -5.01 2.84 -4.30
CA ILE A 97 -3.77 2.12 -3.92
C ILE A 97 -2.73 3.09 -3.33
N LEU A 98 -2.56 4.28 -3.90
CA LEU A 98 -1.65 5.29 -3.35
C LEU A 98 -2.08 5.73 -1.95
N ASN A 99 -3.37 5.97 -1.75
CA ASN A 99 -3.90 6.30 -0.43
C ASN A 99 -3.71 5.13 0.56
N PHE A 100 -3.96 3.90 0.11
CA PHE A 100 -3.70 2.69 0.91
C PHE A 100 -2.24 2.61 1.35
N LEU A 101 -1.27 2.86 0.46
CA LEU A 101 0.15 2.83 0.78
C LEU A 101 0.53 3.90 1.81
N THR A 102 0.08 5.14 1.63
CA THR A 102 0.34 6.22 2.58
C THR A 102 -0.21 5.90 3.97
N GLN A 103 -1.46 5.45 4.06
CA GLN A 103 -2.08 5.10 5.34
C GLN A 103 -1.43 3.87 5.99
N SER A 104 -1.01 2.90 5.18
CA SER A 104 -0.32 1.69 5.64
C SER A 104 1.07 2.01 6.18
N LEU A 105 1.85 2.86 5.50
CA LEU A 105 3.15 3.34 6.01
C LEU A 105 3.00 4.03 7.37
N ILE A 106 2.02 4.93 7.51
CA ILE A 106 1.78 5.63 8.78
C ILE A 106 1.37 4.64 9.87
N CYS A 107 0.51 3.67 9.56
CA CYS A 107 0.07 2.64 10.48
C CYS A 107 1.24 1.76 10.96
N ASP A 108 2.12 1.37 10.04
CA ASP A 108 3.29 0.54 10.31
C ASP A 108 4.34 1.29 11.15
N MET A 109 4.63 2.54 10.76
CA MET A 109 5.52 3.44 11.49
C MET A 109 5.07 3.68 12.93
N LYS A 110 3.75 3.76 13.17
CA LYS A 110 3.16 3.97 14.50
C LYS A 110 2.91 2.67 15.28
N SER A 111 3.19 1.51 14.69
CA SER A 111 2.98 0.23 15.34
C SER A 111 4.00 0.04 16.48
N LEU A 112 3.68 -0.86 17.42
CA LEU A 112 4.58 -1.21 18.52
C LEU A 112 5.90 -1.84 18.03
N MET A 113 5.84 -2.54 16.88
CA MET A 113 7.00 -3.14 16.24
C MET A 113 6.97 -2.79 14.76
N PRO A 114 7.47 -1.60 14.39
CA PRO A 114 7.51 -1.16 13.00
C PRO A 114 8.27 -2.15 12.13
N SER A 115 7.88 -2.28 10.86
CA SER A 115 8.55 -3.16 9.91
C SER A 115 10.00 -2.75 9.68
N CYS A 116 10.22 -1.44 9.50
CA CYS A 116 11.52 -0.85 9.25
C CYS A 116 12.29 -0.63 10.55
N SER A 117 13.58 -0.94 10.52
CA SER A 117 14.44 -0.88 11.71
C SER A 117 14.86 0.55 12.07
N GLN A 118 14.84 1.47 11.09
CA GLN A 118 15.24 2.85 11.25
C GLN A 118 14.13 3.80 10.78
N SER A 119 13.97 4.93 11.47
CA SER A 119 12.99 5.96 11.09
C SER A 119 13.30 6.60 9.73
N SER A 120 14.58 6.71 9.35
CA SER A 120 15.02 7.19 8.04
C SER A 120 14.48 6.36 6.88
N GLU A 121 14.34 5.05 7.08
CA GLU A 121 13.79 4.14 6.07
C GLU A 121 12.32 4.45 5.78
N PHE A 122 11.51 4.74 6.80
CA PHE A 122 10.16 5.25 6.60
C PHE A 122 10.15 6.62 5.90
N GLY A 123 11.11 7.49 6.20
CA GLY A 123 11.29 8.76 5.49
C GLY A 123 11.48 8.57 3.98
N TYR A 124 12.39 7.67 3.59
CA TYR A 124 12.61 7.28 2.19
C TYR A 124 11.34 6.72 1.54
N LEU A 125 10.64 5.82 2.22
CA LEU A 125 9.40 5.24 1.74
C LEU A 125 8.27 6.28 1.61
N LEU A 126 8.22 7.29 2.47
CA LEU A 126 7.26 8.39 2.36
C LEU A 126 7.59 9.33 1.19
N GLU A 127 8.87 9.61 0.95
CA GLU A 127 9.30 10.35 -0.23
C GLU A 127 8.93 9.61 -1.53
N LYS A 128 9.17 8.29 -1.56
CA LYS A 128 8.85 7.43 -2.70
C LYS A 128 7.35 7.42 -3.03
N VAL A 129 6.46 7.38 -2.04
CA VAL A 129 5.00 7.43 -2.27
C VAL A 129 4.54 8.82 -2.72
N ASN A 130 5.23 9.88 -2.29
CA ASN A 130 4.94 11.23 -2.78
C ASN A 130 5.34 11.40 -4.25
N LYS A 131 6.49 10.85 -4.68
CA LYS A 131 6.87 10.83 -6.11
C LYS A 131 5.84 10.08 -6.97
N LEU A 132 5.34 8.94 -6.47
CA LEU A 132 4.25 8.20 -7.10
C LEU A 132 2.96 9.03 -7.22
N ARG A 133 2.59 9.78 -6.18
CA ARG A 133 1.43 10.68 -6.22
C ARG A 133 1.59 11.80 -7.24
N LEU A 134 2.77 12.40 -7.34
CA LEU A 134 3.06 13.41 -8.36
C LEU A 134 2.91 12.84 -9.78
N LEU A 135 3.44 11.63 -10.01
CA LEU A 135 3.30 10.93 -11.28
C LEU A 135 1.82 10.66 -11.61
N TYR A 136 1.05 10.16 -10.64
CA TYR A 136 -0.38 9.94 -10.80
C TYR A 136 -1.12 11.23 -11.16
N SER A 137 -0.89 12.33 -10.42
CA SER A 137 -1.56 13.61 -10.68
C SER A 137 -1.21 14.17 -12.05
N PHE A 138 0.05 14.03 -12.49
CA PHE A 138 0.45 14.40 -13.85
C PHE A 138 -0.35 13.62 -14.90
N ILE A 139 -0.46 12.30 -14.75
CA ILE A 139 -1.19 11.45 -15.70
C ILE A 139 -2.69 11.75 -15.69
N GLU A 140 -3.30 11.89 -14.51
CA GLU A 140 -4.72 12.23 -14.35
C GLU A 140 -5.06 13.54 -15.05
N MET A 141 -4.27 14.60 -14.82
CA MET A 141 -4.46 15.91 -15.49
C MET A 141 -4.37 15.80 -17.01
N ASN A 142 -3.42 15.01 -17.53
CA ASN A 142 -3.25 14.84 -18.97
C ASN A 142 -4.40 14.03 -19.60
N ILE A 143 -4.89 12.97 -18.94
CA ILE A 143 -6.05 12.21 -19.40
C ILE A 143 -7.28 13.12 -19.48
N GLU A 144 -7.52 13.95 -18.46
CA GLU A 144 -8.63 14.90 -18.47
C GLU A 144 -8.51 15.92 -19.61
N ASN A 145 -7.30 16.37 -19.93
CA ASN A 145 -7.06 17.30 -21.02
C ASN A 145 -7.32 16.64 -22.39
N LEU A 146 -6.82 15.42 -22.61
CA LEU A 146 -7.05 14.67 -23.84
C LEU A 146 -8.55 14.41 -24.07
N VAL A 147 -9.28 14.00 -23.03
CA VAL A 147 -10.74 13.81 -23.13
C VAL A 147 -11.46 15.12 -23.46
N LYS A 148 -11.03 16.25 -22.88
CA LYS A 148 -11.59 17.57 -23.23
C LYS A 148 -11.27 17.98 -24.67
N GLU A 149 -10.09 17.66 -25.16
CA GLU A 149 -9.68 17.95 -26.54
C GLU A 149 -10.48 17.11 -27.53
N ASP A 150 -10.64 15.81 -27.28
CA ASP A 150 -11.48 14.91 -28.07
C ASP A 150 -12.95 15.37 -28.07
N LEU A 151 -13.51 15.72 -26.91
CA LEU A 151 -14.89 16.24 -26.85
C LEU A 151 -15.05 17.54 -27.65
N LYS A 152 -14.06 18.43 -27.63
CA LYS A 152 -14.08 19.67 -28.42
C LYS A 152 -13.98 19.40 -29.92
N SER A 153 -13.24 18.38 -30.37
CA SER A 153 -13.21 18.02 -31.79
C SER A 153 -14.54 17.45 -32.25
N PHE A 154 -15.16 16.55 -31.46
CA PHE A 154 -16.50 16.03 -31.76
C PHE A 154 -17.58 17.12 -31.82
N ILE A 155 -17.63 18.05 -30.86
CA ILE A 155 -18.61 19.15 -30.87
C ILE A 155 -18.41 20.06 -32.09
N LYS A 156 -17.16 20.35 -32.47
CA LYS A 156 -16.88 21.15 -33.66
C LYS A 156 -17.39 20.45 -34.93
N GLU A 157 -17.25 19.13 -35.06
CA GLU A 157 -17.72 18.38 -36.22
C GLU A 157 -19.26 18.41 -36.37
N ASP A 158 -20.02 18.30 -35.27
CA ASP A 158 -21.49 18.39 -35.28
C ASP A 158 -22.01 19.81 -35.60
N ASP A 159 -21.31 20.86 -35.15
CA ASP A 159 -21.64 22.25 -35.50
C ASP A 159 -21.46 22.54 -37.00
N PHE A 160 -20.53 21.84 -37.68
CA PHE A 160 -20.35 21.92 -39.14
C PHE A 160 -21.45 21.19 -39.93
N LEU A 161 -22.07 20.16 -39.35
CA LEU A 161 -23.15 19.41 -40.01
C LEU A 161 -24.52 20.09 -39.85
N SER A 162 -24.70 20.94 -38.84
CA SER A 162 -25.96 21.64 -38.55
C SER A 162 -26.12 23.01 -39.25
N THR A 163 -25.08 23.54 -39.90
CA THR A 163 -25.09 24.84 -40.61
C THR A 163 -25.31 24.74 -42.13
N ASN A 164 -25.60 23.56 -42.67
CA ASN A 164 -25.79 23.32 -44.11
C ASN A 164 -27.26 23.20 -44.58
N TYR A 165 -28.20 23.91 -43.94
CA TYR A 165 -29.58 24.04 -44.43
C TYR A 165 -30.07 25.49 -44.41
#